data_AF-A0A1B0F989-F1
#
_entry.id   AF-A0A1B0F989-F1
#
_cell.length_a   1.000
_cell.length_b   1.000
_cell.length_c   1.000
_cell.angle_alpha   90.00
_cell.angle_beta   90.00
_cell.angle_gamma   90.00
#
_symmetry.space_group_name_H-M   'P 1'
#
loop_
_entity.id
_entity.type
_entity.pdbx_description
1 polymer ?
#
loop_
_entity_poly.entity_id
_entity_poly.type
_entity_poly.pdbx_seq_one_letter_code
_entity_poly.pdbx_strand_id
1 'polypeptide(L)'
;MHTNRKLISLWIPNEPNKDTSLNNEISNELEVIHQLLEKILNVIPMVFDAILDAIESLFPYYKRSSYIIYIHNLLKLLEYKPIFTEYIIRLLMEKLAILDVDAPRREIEDLESDDDNEESE
;
A
#
# COMPACT_ATOMS: atom_id res chain seq x y z
N MET A 1 -2.63 8.32 21.84
CA MET A 1 -2.01 7.78 20.61
C MET A 1 -2.76 6.59 19.98
N HIS A 2 -3.95 6.17 20.45
CA HIS A 2 -4.67 5.03 19.85
C HIS A 2 -5.48 5.36 18.57
N THR A 3 -5.80 6.64 18.35
CA THR A 3 -6.66 7.06 17.23
C THR A 3 -5.98 6.90 15.87
N ASN A 4 -4.68 7.19 15.77
CA ASN A 4 -3.93 7.18 14.51
C ASN A 4 -3.82 5.76 13.93
N ARG A 5 -3.50 4.78 14.77
CA ARG A 5 -3.45 3.37 14.39
C ARG A 5 -4.82 2.85 13.95
N LYS A 6 -5.90 3.33 14.58
CA LYS A 6 -7.26 2.96 14.22
C LYS A 6 -7.62 3.48 12.82
N LEU A 7 -7.21 4.70 12.46
CA LEU A 7 -7.45 5.25 11.11
C LEU A 7 -6.78 4.43 10.02
N ILE A 8 -5.51 4.07 10.19
CA ILE A 8 -4.79 3.25 9.20
C ILE A 8 -5.36 1.82 9.16
N SER A 9 -5.83 1.27 10.28
CA SER A 9 -6.46 -0.06 10.28
C SER A 9 -7.76 -0.13 9.48
N LEU A 10 -8.43 1.01 9.27
CA LEU A 10 -9.65 1.06 8.44
C LEU A 10 -9.37 0.92 6.94
N TRP A 11 -8.11 1.01 6.51
CA TRP A 11 -7.73 0.77 5.10
C TRP A 11 -7.86 -0.70 4.70
N ILE A 12 -7.95 -1.60 5.68
CA ILE A 12 -8.05 -3.04 5.46
C ILE A 12 -9.51 -3.44 5.66
N PRO A 13 -10.22 -3.87 4.60
CA PRO A 13 -11.60 -4.32 4.74
C PRO A 13 -11.67 -5.53 5.67
N ASN A 14 -12.65 -5.54 6.58
CA ASN A 14 -12.84 -6.63 7.54
C ASN A 14 -13.37 -7.93 6.90
N GLU A 15 -13.86 -7.87 5.66
CA GLU A 15 -14.44 -9.02 4.96
C GLU A 15 -13.52 -9.50 3.82
N PRO A 16 -12.90 -10.69 3.94
CA PRO A 16 -11.92 -11.19 2.98
C PRO A 16 -12.50 -11.66 1.63
N ASN A 17 -13.83 -11.81 1.52
CA ASN A 17 -14.50 -12.52 0.41
C ASN A 17 -15.45 -11.66 -0.44
N LYS A 18 -15.57 -10.35 -0.17
CA LYS A 18 -16.31 -9.46 -1.07
C LYS A 18 -15.32 -9.05 -2.14
N ASP A 19 -15.59 -9.37 -3.41
CA ASP A 19 -14.75 -8.97 -4.55
C ASP A 19 -14.27 -7.52 -4.35
N THR A 20 -13.02 -7.38 -3.91
CA THR A 20 -12.41 -6.11 -3.50
C THR A 20 -11.98 -5.29 -4.73
N SER A 21 -12.71 -5.46 -5.84
CA SER A 21 -12.82 -4.38 -6.80
C SER A 21 -13.32 -3.16 -6.03
N LEU A 22 -12.68 -2.01 -6.21
CA LEU A 22 -13.03 -0.74 -5.59
C LEU A 22 -14.48 -0.38 -5.93
N ASN A 23 -15.44 -0.99 -5.23
CA ASN A 23 -16.84 -0.67 -5.39
C ASN A 23 -17.04 0.75 -4.85
N ASN A 24 -18.05 1.44 -5.38
CA ASN A 24 -18.26 2.85 -5.09
C ASN A 24 -18.46 3.12 -3.58
N GLU A 25 -18.98 2.15 -2.83
CA GLU A 25 -19.20 2.25 -1.37
C GLU A 25 -17.89 2.25 -0.58
N ILE A 26 -17.00 1.28 -0.80
CA ILE A 26 -15.69 1.21 -0.15
C ILE A 26 -14.84 2.44 -0.52
N SER A 27 -14.93 2.87 -1.77
CA SER A 27 -14.23 4.09 -2.23
C SER A 27 -14.67 5.35 -1.47
N ASN A 28 -15.98 5.50 -1.22
CA ASN A 28 -16.51 6.63 -0.45
C ASN A 28 -16.08 6.61 1.02
N GLU A 29 -16.07 5.44 1.66
CA GLU A 29 -15.61 5.32 3.05
C GLU A 29 -14.11 5.65 3.18
N LEU A 30 -13.29 5.15 2.25
CA LEU A 30 -11.86 5.46 2.21
C LEU A 30 -11.61 6.95 1.94
N GLU A 31 -12.40 7.59 1.07
CA GLU A 31 -12.32 9.03 0.82
C GLU A 31 -12.53 9.85 2.10
N VAL A 32 -13.52 9.51 2.91
CA VAL A 32 -13.77 10.18 4.20
C VAL A 32 -12.57 10.02 5.14
N ILE A 33 -11.94 8.84 5.17
CA ILE A 33 -10.74 8.58 5.98
C ILE A 33 -9.57 9.45 5.49
N HIS A 34 -9.37 9.56 4.17
CA HIS A 34 -8.32 10.39 3.59
C HIS A 34 -8.50 11.88 3.92
N GLN A 35 -9.72 12.39 3.82
CA GLN A 35 -10.03 13.78 4.20
C GLN A 35 -9.80 14.05 5.69
N LEU A 36 -10.13 13.09 6.55
CA LEU A 36 -9.87 13.20 7.99
C LEU A 36 -8.37 13.18 8.28
N LEU A 37 -7.64 12.26 7.62
CA LEU A 37 -6.20 12.12 7.79
C LEU A 37 -5.46 13.37 7.33
N GLU A 38 -5.84 13.95 6.18
CA GLU A 38 -5.30 15.22 5.70
C GLU A 38 -5.46 16.34 6.74
N LYS A 39 -6.67 16.51 7.30
CA LYS A 39 -6.95 17.53 8.31
C LYS A 39 -6.10 17.34 9.56
N ILE A 40 -5.98 16.11 10.06
CA ILE A 40 -5.18 15.80 11.25
C ILE A 40 -3.69 16.12 10.99
N LEU A 41 -3.17 15.68 9.85
CA LEU A 41 -1.77 15.88 9.48
C LEU A 41 -1.42 17.35 9.22
N ASN A 42 -2.39 18.16 8.77
CA ASN A 42 -2.20 19.60 8.61
C ASN A 42 -2.17 20.36 9.95
N VAL A 43 -2.85 19.85 10.98
CA VAL A 43 -2.96 20.55 12.29
C VAL A 43 -1.90 20.07 13.27
N ILE A 44 -1.51 18.79 13.22
CA ILE A 44 -0.67 18.17 14.25
C ILE A 44 0.55 17.49 13.60
N PRO A 45 1.68 18.20 13.41
CA PRO A 45 2.90 17.61 12.83
C PRO A 45 3.46 16.43 13.65
N MET A 46 3.25 16.43 14.97
CA MET A 46 3.76 15.40 15.89
C MET A 46 3.15 14.00 15.67
N VAL A 47 2.08 13.88 14.85
CA VAL A 47 1.51 12.56 14.54
C VAL A 47 2.19 11.87 13.36
N PHE A 48 3.17 12.49 12.70
CA PHE A 48 3.80 11.94 11.49
C PHE A 48 4.47 10.60 11.78
N ASP A 49 5.36 10.54 12.78
CA ASP A 49 6.06 9.30 13.15
C ASP A 49 5.06 8.19 13.52
N ALA A 50 4.02 8.53 14.30
CA ALA A 50 2.99 7.57 14.68
C ALA A 50 2.16 7.04 13.49
N ILE A 51 2.03 7.82 12.41
CA ILE A 51 1.36 7.38 11.18
C ILE A 51 2.29 6.48 10.36
N LEU A 52 3.57 6.81 10.27
CA LEU A 52 4.56 5.96 9.60
C LEU A 52 4.68 4.60 10.31
N ASP A 53 4.76 4.59 11.65
CA ASP A 53 4.76 3.37 12.47
C ASP A 53 3.49 2.54 12.25
N ALA A 54 2.33 3.20 12.13
CA ALA A 54 1.07 2.52 11.86
C ALA A 54 1.04 1.94 10.44
N ILE A 55 1.55 2.67 9.44
CA ILE A 55 1.64 2.23 8.05
C ILE A 55 2.49 0.96 7.93
N GLU A 56 3.64 0.94 8.58
CA GLU A 56 4.56 -0.20 8.55
C GLU A 56 3.99 -1.41 9.29
N SER A 57 3.47 -1.20 10.50
CA SER A 57 2.97 -2.30 11.35
C SER A 57 1.67 -2.94 10.86
N LEU A 58 0.88 -2.21 10.05
CA LEU A 58 -0.38 -2.70 9.48
C LEU A 58 -0.25 -3.13 8.02
N PHE A 59 0.96 -3.09 7.45
CA PHE A 59 1.16 -3.47 6.06
C PHE A 59 0.70 -4.93 5.84
N PRO A 60 -0.28 -5.17 4.95
CA PRO A 60 -0.87 -6.49 4.78
C PRO A 60 0.12 -7.48 4.14
N TYR A 61 -0.06 -8.76 4.43
CA TYR A 61 0.65 -9.82 3.73
C TYR A 61 0.22 -9.88 2.25
N TYR A 62 1.15 -10.07 1.32
CA TYR A 62 0.92 -9.94 -0.12
C TYR A 62 -0.12 -10.90 -0.70
N LYS A 63 -0.35 -12.06 -0.07
CA LYS A 63 -1.40 -13.00 -0.50
C LYS A 63 -2.82 -12.56 -0.09
N ARG A 64 -2.97 -11.44 0.63
CA ARG A 64 -4.30 -10.91 1.03
C ARG A 64 -4.82 -9.97 -0.05
N SER A 65 -6.12 -10.06 -0.33
CA SER A 65 -6.81 -9.16 -1.26
C SER A 65 -6.68 -7.67 -0.88
N SER A 66 -6.48 -7.37 0.41
CA SER A 66 -6.24 -6.02 0.92
C SER A 66 -4.91 -5.41 0.50
N TYR A 67 -3.97 -6.19 -0.05
CA TYR A 67 -2.62 -5.71 -0.40
C TYR A 67 -2.65 -4.57 -1.42
N ILE A 68 -3.40 -4.75 -2.52
CA ILE A 68 -3.51 -3.76 -3.58
C ILE A 68 -4.23 -2.49 -3.10
N ILE A 69 -5.30 -2.63 -2.31
CA ILE A 69 -6.03 -1.50 -1.72
C ILE A 69 -5.13 -0.69 -0.80
N TYR A 70 -4.30 -1.38 0.01
CA TYR A 70 -3.38 -0.71 0.92
C TYR A 70 -2.32 0.10 0.16
N ILE A 71 -1.74 -0.46 -0.90
CA ILE A 71 -0.81 0.26 -1.79
C ILE A 71 -1.50 1.47 -2.42
N HIS A 72 -2.71 1.31 -2.94
CA HIS A 72 -3.48 2.42 -3.50
C HIS A 72 -3.66 3.56 -2.49
N ASN A 73 -4.04 3.24 -1.25
CA ASN A 73 -4.21 4.25 -0.19
C ASN A 73 -2.88 4.91 0.20
N LEU A 74 -1.76 4.19 0.16
CA LEU A 74 -0.43 4.78 0.37
C LEU A 74 -0.07 5.77 -0.74
N LEU A 75 -0.32 5.41 -2.00
CA LEU A 75 -0.08 6.31 -3.13
C LEU A 75 -0.99 7.55 -3.05
N LYS A 76 -2.25 7.37 -2.68
CA LYS A 76 -3.19 8.48 -2.44
C LYS A 76 -2.74 9.38 -1.29
N LEU A 77 -2.16 8.83 -0.22
CA LEU A 77 -1.56 9.62 0.86
C LEU A 77 -0.47 10.57 0.36
N LEU A 78 0.32 10.14 -0.63
CA LEU A 78 1.37 10.98 -1.22
C LEU A 78 0.84 12.18 -2.00
N GLU A 79 -0.39 12.10 -2.55
CA GLU A 79 -0.99 13.21 -3.30
C GLU A 79 -1.21 14.46 -2.44
N TYR A 80 -1.65 14.30 -1.18
CA TYR A 80 -1.93 15.42 -0.28
C TYR A 80 -0.87 15.61 0.83
N LYS A 81 0.02 14.63 1.04
CA LYS A 81 1.12 14.69 2.02
C LYS A 81 2.45 14.18 1.43
N PRO A 82 3.05 14.93 0.48
CA PRO A 82 4.28 14.52 -0.20
C PRO A 82 5.50 14.40 0.72
N ILE A 83 5.45 14.95 1.95
CA ILE A 83 6.50 14.79 2.96
C ILE A 83 6.81 13.31 3.26
N PHE A 84 5.85 12.40 3.05
CA PHE A 84 6.04 10.97 3.28
C PHE A 84 6.66 10.21 2.10
N THR A 85 6.94 10.89 0.98
CA THR A 85 7.36 10.23 -0.27
C THR A 85 8.57 9.33 -0.07
N GLU A 86 9.65 9.85 0.51
CA GLU A 86 10.88 9.06 0.70
C GLU A 86 10.63 7.78 1.49
N TYR A 87 9.92 7.89 2.62
CA TYR A 87 9.63 6.75 3.47
C TYR A 87 8.70 5.74 2.80
N ILE A 88 7.59 6.20 2.21
CA ILE A 88 6.59 5.32 1.59
C ILE A 88 7.17 4.63 0.36
N ILE A 89 7.91 5.33 -0.49
CA ILE A 89 8.54 4.71 -1.66
C ILE A 89 9.58 3.68 -1.23
N ARG A 90 10.41 3.97 -0.22
CA ARG A 90 11.34 2.97 0.35
C ARG A 90 10.60 1.73 0.84
N LEU A 91 9.54 1.91 1.63
CA LEU A 91 8.73 0.81 2.14
C LEU A 91 8.11 -0.01 1.00
N LEU A 92 7.56 0.64 -0.02
CA LEU A 92 6.99 -0.05 -1.18
C LEU A 92 8.06 -0.86 -1.93
N MET A 93 9.24 -0.29 -2.16
CA MET A 93 10.35 -1.02 -2.79
C MET A 93 10.76 -2.25 -1.98
N GLU A 94 10.88 -2.14 -0.66
CA GLU A 94 11.19 -3.27 0.22
C GLU A 94 10.12 -4.37 0.14
N LYS A 95 8.84 -4.01 0.13
CA LYS A 95 7.73 -4.98 0.06
C LYS A 95 7.60 -5.62 -1.32
N LEU A 96 7.85 -4.86 -2.38
CA LEU A 96 7.85 -5.37 -3.76
C LEU A 96 9.03 -6.31 -4.00
N ALA A 97 10.23 -6.01 -3.48
CA ALA A 97 11.36 -6.92 -3.58
C ALA A 97 11.11 -8.27 -2.88
N ILE A 98 10.44 -8.27 -1.73
CA ILE A 98 10.05 -9.51 -1.05
C ILE A 98 9.04 -10.30 -1.89
N LEU A 99 8.06 -9.60 -2.50
CA LEU A 99 7.08 -10.23 -3.37
C LEU A 99 7.74 -10.89 -4.59
N ASP A 100 8.71 -10.20 -5.19
CA ASP A 100 9.48 -10.66 -6.35
C ASP A 100 10.29 -11.93 -6.03
N VAL A 101 10.99 -11.95 -4.89
CA VAL A 101 11.74 -13.14 -4.42
C VAL A 101 10.82 -14.35 -4.14
N ASP A 102 9.57 -14.10 -3.76
CA ASP A 102 8.57 -15.13 -3.52
C ASP A 102 7.87 -15.63 -4.81
N ALA A 103 8.19 -15.07 -5.99
CA ALA A 103 7.61 -15.48 -7.26
C ALA A 103 8.00 -16.95 -7.60
N PRO A 104 7.08 -17.75 -8.16
CA PRO A 104 7.39 -19.11 -8.59
C PRO A 104 8.53 -19.12 -9.61
N ARG A 105 9.54 -19.98 -9.43
CA ARG A 105 10.71 -20.08 -10.34
C ARG A 105 10.33 -20.17 -11.82
N ARG A 106 9.24 -20.88 -12.13
CA ARG A 106 8.75 -21.01 -13.50
C ARG A 106 8.37 -19.66 -14.13
N GLU A 107 7.74 -18.77 -13.36
CA GLU A 107 7.38 -17.43 -13.88
C GLU A 107 8.62 -16.56 -14.11
N ILE A 108 9.68 -16.77 -13.32
CA ILE A 108 10.98 -16.11 -13.50
C ILE A 108 11.67 -16.63 -14.76
N GLU A 109 11.77 -17.96 -14.90
CA GLU A 109 12.40 -18.62 -16.06
C GLU A 109 11.67 -18.27 -17.38
N ASP A 110 10.34 -18.23 -17.38
CA ASP A 110 9.54 -17.85 -18.54
C ASP A 110 9.86 -16.39 -18.99
N LEU A 111 10.08 -15.45 -18.05
CA LEU A 111 10.45 -14.06 -18.37
C LEU A 111 11.91 -13.91 -18.84
N GLU A 112 12.85 -14.70 -18.31
CA GLU A 112 14.27 -14.67 -18.71
C GLU A 112 14.48 -15.28 -20.11
N SER A 113 13.71 -16.31 -20.47
CA SER A 113 13.85 -17.00 -21.76
C SER A 113 13.35 -16.20 -22.97
N ASP A 114 12.55 -15.14 -22.76
CA ASP A 114 12.13 -14.22 -23.82
C ASP A 114 13.23 -13.18 -24.16
N ASP A 115 14.20 -12.91 -23.27
CA ASP A 115 15.28 -11.92 -23.46
C ASP A 115 16.48 -12.49 -24.25
N ASP A 116 16.67 -13.82 -24.22
CA ASP A 116 17.78 -14.52 -24.90
C ASP A 116 17.58 -14.72 -26.42
N ASN A 117 16.42 -14.33 -26.98
CA ASN A 117 16.10 -14.52 -28.40
C ASN A 117 16.36 -13.29 -29.30
N GLU A 118 16.82 -12.16 -28.74
CA GLU A 118 17.10 -10.93 -29.54
C GLU A 118 18.59 -10.73 -29.92
N GLU A 119 19.52 -11.59 -29.48
CA GLU A 119 20.97 -11.43 -29.76
C GLU A 119 21.52 -12.31 -30.90
N SER A 120 20.65 -12.87 -31.76
CA SER A 120 21.07 -13.75 -32.87
C SER A 120 20.29 -13.55 -34.17
N GLU A 121 20.38 -12.36 -34.79
CA GLU A 121 20.24 -12.18 -36.25
C GLU A 121 21.24 -11.17 -36.83
#